data_AF-A0A937B2L2-F1
#
_entry.id   AF-A0A937B2L2-F1
#
_cell.length_a   1.000
_cell.length_b   1.000
_cell.length_c   1.000
_cell.angle_alpha   90.00
_cell.angle_beta   90.00
_cell.angle_gamma   90.00
#
_symmetry.space_group_name_H-M   'P 1'
#
loop_
_entity.id
_entity.type
_entity.pdbx_description
1 polymer ?
#
loop_
_entity_poly.entity_id
_entity_poly.type
_entity_poly.pdbx_seq_one_letter_code
_entity_poly.pdbx_strand_id
1 'polypeptide(L)'
;MSQIVSVDEILAELKLMLDAERPDDGSMEETSEYSDGYEDALRAVITIVQKKRLEMMTPENRILTLAAEGRIIRHAWADTDEHGRQLLCLYTALAGDPEARPATCPAHLAPQWVAHLMPWWDDAASAERWFEVVQQVGELAPHLGELTGAKGRRALARCQLFTLRAVVPVAGSSLPVVERVVALWERELAGDEPTNGEWSAARAEAVVAAKLASAAAWAEAAWAVAARVAESASVARAESAWAASWAAEAVLSDTIIFGHLAAIREELGL
;
A
#
# COMPACT_ATOMS: atom_id res chain seq x y z
N MET A 1 -35.70 -20.95 -20.36
CA MET A 1 -34.28 -20.84 -19.95
C MET A 1 -34.03 -19.37 -19.71
N SER A 2 -34.04 -18.92 -18.45
CA SER A 2 -33.65 -17.53 -18.16
C SER A 2 -32.16 -17.38 -18.45
N GLN A 3 -31.79 -16.50 -19.38
CA GLN A 3 -30.41 -16.08 -19.52
C GLN A 3 -30.00 -15.41 -18.22
N ILE A 4 -29.00 -15.99 -17.54
CA ILE A 4 -28.32 -15.32 -16.45
C ILE A 4 -27.47 -14.24 -17.12
N VAL A 5 -27.96 -13.00 -17.09
CA VAL A 5 -27.20 -11.82 -17.52
C VAL A 5 -26.02 -11.66 -16.56
N SER A 6 -24.82 -11.50 -17.09
CA SER A 6 -23.62 -11.29 -16.26
C SER A 6 -23.67 -9.93 -15.56
N VAL A 7 -23.01 -9.81 -14.41
CA VAL A 7 -22.90 -8.53 -13.69
C VAL A 7 -22.25 -7.45 -14.58
N ASP A 8 -21.32 -7.85 -15.44
CA ASP A 8 -20.62 -6.95 -16.34
C ASP A 8 -21.54 -6.41 -17.45
N GLU A 9 -22.47 -7.22 -17.96
CA GLU A 9 -23.51 -6.77 -18.91
C GLU A 9 -24.51 -5.80 -18.24
N ILE A 10 -24.90 -6.06 -16.99
CA ILE A 10 -25.77 -5.15 -16.23
C ILE A 10 -25.09 -3.80 -16.01
N LEU A 11 -23.80 -3.80 -15.63
CA LEU A 11 -23.02 -2.58 -15.44
C LEU A 11 -22.83 -1.81 -16.75
N ALA A 12 -22.63 -2.51 -17.88
CA ALA A 12 -22.51 -1.89 -19.19
C ALA A 12 -23.81 -1.20 -19.64
N GLU A 13 -24.96 -1.86 -19.47
CA GLU A 13 -26.28 -1.29 -19.78
C GLU A 13 -26.60 -0.06 -18.91
N LEU A 14 -26.37 -0.15 -17.60
CA LEU A 14 -26.58 0.99 -16.69
C LEU A 14 -25.69 2.19 -17.08
N LYS A 15 -24.47 1.93 -17.55
CA LYS A 15 -23.58 2.97 -18.05
C LYS A 15 -24.11 3.60 -19.35
N LEU A 16 -24.59 2.81 -20.30
CA LEU A 16 -25.18 3.32 -21.53
C LEU A 16 -26.39 4.23 -21.25
N MET A 17 -27.19 3.89 -20.24
CA MET A 17 -28.30 4.75 -19.80
C MET A 17 -27.80 6.09 -19.23
N LEU A 18 -26.71 6.08 -18.45
CA LEU A 18 -26.09 7.29 -17.90
C LEU A 18 -25.52 8.20 -19.01
N ASP A 19 -24.84 7.61 -19.99
CA ASP A 19 -24.18 8.35 -21.07
C ASP A 19 -25.20 8.92 -22.08
N ALA A 20 -26.36 8.28 -22.27
CA ALA A 20 -27.39 8.71 -23.21
C ALA A 20 -28.20 9.95 -22.76
N GLU A 21 -28.17 10.30 -21.48
CA GLU A 21 -28.92 11.45 -20.93
C GLU A 21 -28.16 12.78 -20.99
N ARG A 22 -26.95 12.83 -21.56
CA ARG A 22 -26.22 14.08 -21.79
C ARG A 22 -26.67 14.69 -23.13
N PRO A 23 -27.60 15.68 -23.18
CA PRO A 23 -27.93 16.32 -24.44
C PRO A 23 -26.75 17.13 -24.96
N ASP A 24 -26.48 16.97 -26.26
CA ASP A 24 -25.40 17.64 -26.99
C ASP A 24 -25.82 19.05 -27.46
N ASP A 25 -27.05 19.47 -27.15
CA ASP A 25 -27.59 20.78 -27.53
C ASP A 25 -27.55 21.77 -26.36
N GLY A 26 -26.88 22.90 -26.55
CA GLY A 26 -26.67 23.93 -25.54
C GLY A 26 -27.94 24.71 -25.12
N SER A 27 -29.10 24.07 -25.05
CA SER A 27 -30.36 24.67 -24.59
C SER A 27 -30.91 23.93 -23.37
N MET A 28 -30.46 24.31 -22.18
CA MET A 28 -31.08 23.92 -20.92
C MET A 28 -31.16 25.10 -19.95
N GLU A 29 -32.32 25.75 -19.90
CA GLU A 29 -32.78 26.45 -18.70
C GLU A 29 -34.07 25.73 -18.26
N GLU A 30 -34.10 25.27 -16.99
CA GLU A 30 -35.27 24.77 -16.22
C GLU A 30 -35.56 23.26 -16.00
N THR A 31 -34.65 22.30 -16.26
CA THR A 31 -34.86 20.88 -15.82
C THR A 31 -33.78 20.29 -14.91
N SER A 32 -32.94 21.13 -14.29
CA SER A 32 -31.79 20.70 -13.46
C SER A 32 -32.17 19.83 -12.24
N GLU A 33 -33.31 20.07 -11.59
CA GLU A 33 -33.63 19.35 -10.34
C GLU A 33 -34.08 17.89 -10.55
N TYR A 34 -34.56 17.55 -11.75
CA TYR A 34 -35.05 16.19 -12.06
C TYR A 34 -33.96 15.27 -12.64
N SER A 35 -32.95 15.82 -13.33
CA SER A 35 -31.81 15.03 -13.83
C SER A 35 -30.86 14.60 -12.70
N ASP A 36 -30.65 15.48 -11.73
CA ASP A 36 -29.71 15.24 -10.62
C ASP A 36 -30.13 14.03 -9.77
N GLY A 37 -31.44 13.88 -9.51
CA GLY A 37 -31.97 12.74 -8.74
C GLY A 37 -31.87 11.39 -9.46
N TYR A 38 -31.91 11.38 -10.79
CA TYR A 38 -31.79 10.16 -11.59
C TYR A 38 -30.32 9.71 -11.68
N GLU A 39 -29.39 10.64 -11.94
CA GLU A 39 -27.95 10.35 -11.90
C GLU A 39 -27.52 9.80 -10.55
N ASP A 40 -27.97 10.40 -9.44
CA ASP A 40 -27.64 9.94 -8.09
C ASP A 40 -28.17 8.52 -7.83
N ALA A 41 -29.40 8.22 -8.27
CA ALA A 41 -29.97 6.89 -8.15
C ALA A 41 -29.20 5.84 -8.98
N LEU A 42 -28.81 6.16 -10.22
CA LEU A 42 -28.01 5.28 -11.06
C LEU A 42 -26.62 5.04 -10.46
N ARG A 43 -25.93 6.10 -9.98
CA ARG A 43 -24.64 5.98 -9.29
C ARG A 43 -24.75 5.08 -8.05
N ALA A 44 -25.84 5.21 -7.28
CA ALA A 44 -26.08 4.34 -6.13
C ALA A 44 -26.26 2.86 -6.54
N VAL A 45 -27.01 2.59 -7.61
CA VAL A 45 -27.17 1.22 -8.14
C VAL A 45 -25.85 0.66 -8.63
N ILE A 46 -25.08 1.42 -9.42
CA ILE A 46 -23.75 1.03 -9.89
C ILE A 46 -22.83 0.69 -8.70
N THR A 47 -22.83 1.52 -7.66
CA THR A 47 -22.06 1.29 -6.43
C THR A 47 -22.47 -0.02 -5.74
N ILE A 48 -23.78 -0.29 -5.61
CA ILE A 48 -24.30 -1.53 -5.00
C ILE A 48 -23.87 -2.76 -5.80
N VAL A 49 -23.99 -2.71 -7.13
CA VAL A 49 -23.62 -3.82 -8.03
C VAL A 49 -22.12 -4.07 -7.99
N GLN A 50 -21.29 -3.02 -8.05
CA GLN A 50 -19.84 -3.14 -7.92
C GLN A 50 -19.43 -3.75 -6.57
N LYS A 51 -20.05 -3.28 -5.47
CA LYS A 51 -19.80 -3.86 -4.14
C LYS A 51 -20.14 -5.35 -4.11
N LYS A 52 -21.29 -5.74 -4.66
CA LYS A 52 -21.67 -7.16 -4.75
C LYS A 52 -20.72 -7.99 -5.59
N ARG A 53 -20.21 -7.45 -6.71
CA ARG A 53 -19.18 -8.08 -7.53
C ARG A 53 -17.93 -8.36 -6.71
N LEU A 54 -17.43 -7.38 -5.96
CA LEU A 54 -16.25 -7.53 -5.11
C LEU A 54 -16.47 -8.56 -3.99
N GLU A 55 -17.64 -8.56 -3.36
CA GLU A 55 -18.02 -9.54 -2.32
C GLU A 55 -18.03 -10.99 -2.85
N MET A 56 -18.36 -11.19 -4.13
CA MET A 56 -18.38 -12.53 -4.75
C MET A 56 -17.01 -13.02 -5.24
N MET A 57 -16.02 -12.14 -5.37
CA MET A 57 -14.67 -12.51 -5.80
C MET A 57 -13.86 -13.03 -4.62
N THR A 58 -13.10 -14.10 -4.84
CA THR A 58 -12.04 -14.50 -3.90
C THR A 58 -10.99 -13.39 -3.81
N PRO A 59 -10.32 -13.20 -2.65
CA PRO A 59 -9.32 -12.13 -2.46
C PRO A 59 -8.24 -12.09 -3.57
N GLU A 60 -7.78 -13.28 -3.98
CA GLU A 60 -6.82 -13.49 -5.07
C GLU A 60 -7.28 -12.92 -6.42
N ASN A 61 -8.51 -13.24 -6.82
CA ASN A 61 -9.07 -12.80 -8.09
C ASN A 61 -9.38 -11.31 -8.03
N ARG A 62 -9.65 -10.76 -6.85
CA ARG A 62 -10.01 -9.36 -6.69
C ARG A 62 -8.85 -8.42 -7.01
N ILE A 63 -7.67 -8.61 -6.40
CA ILE A 63 -6.52 -7.73 -6.62
C ILE A 63 -6.10 -7.77 -8.09
N LEU A 64 -5.91 -8.97 -8.66
CA LEU A 64 -5.44 -9.13 -10.03
C LEU A 64 -6.45 -8.60 -11.06
N THR A 65 -7.76 -8.79 -10.82
CA THR A 65 -8.79 -8.24 -11.71
C THR A 65 -8.83 -6.72 -11.62
N LEU A 66 -8.82 -6.14 -10.42
CA LEU A 66 -8.80 -4.68 -10.26
C LEU A 66 -7.54 -4.06 -10.88
N ALA A 67 -6.39 -4.73 -10.76
CA ALA A 67 -5.16 -4.29 -11.40
C ALA A 67 -5.28 -4.30 -12.94
N ALA A 68 -5.84 -5.38 -13.52
CA ALA A 68 -6.08 -5.47 -14.96
C ALA A 68 -7.10 -4.42 -15.47
N GLU A 69 -8.06 -4.03 -14.63
CA GLU A 69 -9.05 -2.99 -14.92
C GLU A 69 -8.52 -1.56 -14.71
N GLY A 70 -7.29 -1.39 -14.20
CA GLY A 70 -6.72 -0.08 -13.85
C GLY A 70 -7.40 0.59 -12.66
N ARG A 71 -7.90 -0.21 -11.70
CA ARG A 71 -8.71 0.24 -10.55
C ARG A 71 -7.99 0.15 -9.21
N ILE A 72 -6.70 -0.18 -9.21
CA ILE A 72 -5.84 -0.04 -8.04
C ILE A 72 -5.26 1.38 -8.03
N ILE A 73 -5.29 2.05 -6.88
CA ILE A 73 -4.78 3.41 -6.68
C ILE A 73 -3.76 3.48 -5.54
N ARG A 74 -2.93 4.53 -5.52
CA ARG A 74 -1.94 4.81 -4.46
C ARG A 74 -2.36 6.02 -3.63
N HIS A 75 -1.79 6.13 -2.43
CA HIS A 75 -1.88 7.30 -1.55
C HIS A 75 -3.31 7.66 -1.07
N ALA A 76 -4.27 6.78 -1.29
CA ALA A 76 -5.66 6.92 -0.84
C ALA A 76 -6.24 5.54 -0.57
N TRP A 77 -7.11 5.39 0.43
CA TRP A 77 -7.70 4.08 0.78
C TRP A 77 -8.67 3.56 -0.28
N ALA A 78 -9.49 4.47 -0.79
CA ALA A 78 -10.46 4.22 -1.85
C ALA A 78 -10.79 5.57 -2.51
N ASP A 79 -11.25 5.52 -3.76
CA ASP A 79 -11.77 6.67 -4.49
C ASP A 79 -12.78 6.20 -5.54
N THR A 80 -13.30 7.11 -6.35
CA THR A 80 -14.14 6.81 -7.51
C THR A 80 -13.62 7.59 -8.71
N ASP A 81 -13.44 6.92 -9.85
CA ASP A 81 -13.02 7.62 -11.07
C ASP A 81 -14.16 8.43 -11.70
N GLU A 82 -13.84 9.16 -12.77
CA GLU A 82 -14.79 9.96 -13.55
C GLU A 82 -15.96 9.16 -14.15
N HIS A 83 -15.86 7.83 -14.18
CA HIS A 83 -16.90 6.92 -14.66
C HIS A 83 -17.71 6.26 -13.54
N GLY A 84 -17.56 6.71 -12.29
CA GLY A 84 -18.28 6.11 -11.17
C GLY A 84 -17.75 4.72 -10.79
N ARG A 85 -16.54 4.34 -11.22
CA ARG A 85 -15.94 3.05 -10.86
C ARG A 85 -15.17 3.20 -9.56
N GLN A 86 -15.45 2.31 -8.62
CA GLN A 86 -14.70 2.26 -7.37
C GLN A 86 -13.23 1.91 -7.62
N LEU A 87 -12.35 2.74 -7.09
CA LEU A 87 -10.91 2.57 -7.04
C LEU A 87 -10.51 2.19 -5.62
N LEU A 88 -9.55 1.28 -5.46
CA LEU A 88 -9.12 0.76 -4.16
C LEU A 88 -7.60 0.74 -4.07
N CYS A 89 -7.02 1.03 -2.91
CA CYS A 89 -5.61 0.71 -2.70
C CYS A 89 -5.39 -0.79 -2.61
N LEU A 90 -4.11 -1.19 -2.60
CA LEU A 90 -3.73 -2.60 -2.55
C LEU A 90 -4.35 -3.35 -1.36
N TYR A 91 -4.42 -2.71 -0.18
CA TYR A 91 -5.01 -3.32 1.02
C TYR A 91 -6.55 -3.40 0.95
N THR A 92 -7.24 -2.33 0.57
CA THR A 92 -8.71 -2.36 0.48
C THR A 92 -9.17 -3.25 -0.68
N ALA A 93 -8.36 -3.43 -1.72
CA ALA A 93 -8.53 -4.45 -2.75
C ALA A 93 -8.40 -5.88 -2.18
N LEU A 94 -7.43 -6.16 -1.31
CA LEU A 94 -7.37 -7.45 -0.59
C LEU A 94 -8.64 -7.69 0.24
N ALA A 95 -9.06 -6.69 1.00
CA ALA A 95 -10.23 -6.78 1.87
C ALA A 95 -11.55 -6.87 1.08
N GLY A 96 -11.63 -6.21 -0.08
CA GLY A 96 -12.85 -6.05 -0.86
C GLY A 96 -13.83 -5.04 -0.26
N ASP A 97 -13.33 -4.14 0.59
CA ASP A 97 -14.12 -3.13 1.28
C ASP A 97 -13.34 -1.81 1.30
N PRO A 98 -13.88 -0.71 0.73
CA PRO A 98 -13.24 0.61 0.74
C PRO A 98 -13.03 1.16 2.17
N GLU A 99 -13.84 0.73 3.14
CA GLU A 99 -13.74 1.18 4.52
C GLU A 99 -12.84 0.28 5.40
N ALA A 100 -12.28 -0.79 4.84
CA ALA A 100 -11.37 -1.65 5.56
C ALA A 100 -10.16 -0.86 6.05
N ARG A 101 -9.69 -1.20 7.27
CA ARG A 101 -8.46 -0.66 7.85
C ARG A 101 -7.55 -1.80 8.31
N PRO A 102 -6.22 -1.68 8.13
CA PRO A 102 -5.28 -2.73 8.53
C PRO A 102 -5.44 -3.23 9.98
N ALA A 103 -5.76 -2.30 10.90
CA ALA A 103 -5.95 -2.60 12.31
C ALA A 103 -7.08 -3.60 12.58
N THR A 104 -8.07 -3.70 11.68
CA THR A 104 -9.23 -4.59 11.78
C THR A 104 -9.19 -5.72 10.75
N CYS A 105 -8.04 -5.99 10.14
CA CYS A 105 -7.89 -7.04 9.15
C CYS A 105 -8.24 -8.41 9.75
N PRO A 106 -9.22 -9.15 9.19
CA PRO A 106 -9.48 -10.52 9.60
C PRO A 106 -8.26 -11.42 9.40
N ALA A 107 -7.92 -12.23 10.41
CA ALA A 107 -6.74 -13.09 10.37
C ALA A 107 -6.75 -14.13 9.23
N HIS A 108 -7.94 -14.51 8.74
CA HIS A 108 -8.07 -15.42 7.60
C HIS A 108 -7.73 -14.78 6.25
N LEU A 109 -7.73 -13.44 6.15
CA LEU A 109 -7.26 -12.73 4.95
C LEU A 109 -5.76 -12.53 5.00
N ALA A 110 -5.27 -11.99 6.11
CA ALA A 110 -3.84 -11.80 6.36
C ALA A 110 -3.61 -11.57 7.87
N PRO A 111 -2.43 -11.91 8.41
CA PRO A 111 -2.07 -11.46 9.75
C PRO A 111 -1.95 -9.93 9.77
N GLN A 112 -2.26 -9.34 10.92
CA GLN A 112 -2.33 -7.88 11.09
C GLN A 112 -1.04 -7.15 10.67
N TRP A 113 0.13 -7.76 10.90
CA TRP A 113 1.40 -7.16 10.49
C TRP A 113 1.56 -7.06 8.97
N VAL A 114 1.07 -8.04 8.19
CA VAL A 114 1.06 -7.96 6.72
C VAL A 114 0.11 -6.86 6.28
N ALA A 115 -1.10 -6.83 6.85
CA ALA A 115 -2.09 -5.80 6.55
C ALA A 115 -1.54 -4.38 6.76
N HIS A 116 -0.73 -4.18 7.81
CA HIS A 116 -0.06 -2.90 8.08
C HIS A 116 1.07 -2.57 7.10
N LEU A 117 1.73 -3.57 6.51
CA LEU A 117 2.78 -3.36 5.52
C LEU A 117 2.22 -3.04 4.13
N MET A 118 1.05 -3.56 3.77
CA MET A 118 0.50 -3.41 2.41
C MET A 118 0.35 -1.95 1.94
N PRO A 119 -0.17 -0.99 2.75
CA PRO A 119 -0.20 0.42 2.33
C PRO A 119 1.20 0.97 2.06
N TRP A 120 2.20 0.56 2.84
CA TRP A 120 3.58 0.98 2.60
C TRP A 120 4.16 0.32 1.35
N TRP A 121 3.90 -0.96 1.08
CA TRP A 121 4.29 -1.62 -0.18
C TRP A 121 3.69 -0.91 -1.41
N ASP A 122 2.43 -0.50 -1.30
CA ASP A 122 1.71 0.22 -2.34
C ASP A 122 2.32 1.61 -2.58
N ASP A 123 2.51 2.37 -1.50
CA ASP A 123 2.90 3.78 -1.56
C ASP A 123 4.41 4.01 -1.71
N ALA A 124 5.27 3.06 -1.31
CA ALA A 124 6.72 3.23 -1.35
C ALA A 124 7.39 2.60 -2.58
N ALA A 125 6.68 1.74 -3.32
CA ALA A 125 7.22 1.17 -4.56
C ALA A 125 7.51 2.29 -5.59
N SER A 126 8.60 2.16 -6.34
CA SER A 126 8.86 3.04 -7.48
C SER A 126 7.75 2.93 -8.52
N ALA A 127 7.55 3.98 -9.32
CA ALA A 127 6.52 3.97 -10.37
C ALA A 127 6.76 2.83 -11.38
N GLU A 128 8.03 2.53 -11.67
CA GLU A 128 8.46 1.50 -12.60
C GLU A 128 8.20 0.07 -12.09
N ARG A 129 8.24 -0.14 -10.77
CA ARG A 129 8.10 -1.47 -10.14
C ARG A 129 6.74 -1.70 -9.50
N TRP A 130 5.93 -0.66 -9.34
CA TRP A 130 4.66 -0.72 -8.62
C TRP A 130 3.71 -1.80 -9.14
N PHE A 131 3.54 -1.93 -10.46
CA PHE A 131 2.65 -2.95 -11.02
C PHE A 131 3.12 -4.38 -10.68
N GLU A 132 4.44 -4.62 -10.65
CA GLU A 132 4.98 -5.92 -10.23
C GLU A 132 4.71 -6.21 -8.75
N VAL A 133 4.76 -5.20 -7.89
CA VAL A 133 4.36 -5.34 -6.47
C VAL A 133 2.90 -5.74 -6.37
N VAL A 134 2.00 -5.07 -7.09
CA VAL A 134 0.56 -5.40 -7.12
C VAL A 134 0.33 -6.83 -7.60
N GLN A 135 1.01 -7.26 -8.67
CA GLN A 135 0.92 -8.63 -9.18
C GLN A 135 1.39 -9.66 -8.15
N GLN A 136 2.57 -9.46 -7.57
CA GLN A 136 3.13 -10.41 -6.59
C GLN A 136 2.27 -10.50 -5.33
N VAL A 137 1.68 -9.40 -4.89
CA VAL A 137 0.75 -9.38 -3.76
C VAL A 137 -0.57 -10.08 -4.12
N GLY A 138 -1.09 -9.86 -5.34
CA GLY A 138 -2.27 -10.57 -5.84
C GLY A 138 -2.09 -12.08 -5.90
N GLU A 139 -0.91 -12.55 -6.32
CA GLU A 139 -0.54 -13.97 -6.31
C GLU A 139 -0.40 -14.56 -4.90
N LEU A 140 0.07 -13.75 -3.94
CA LEU A 140 0.22 -14.17 -2.55
C LEU A 140 -1.09 -14.15 -1.76
N ALA A 141 -2.05 -13.30 -2.16
CA ALA A 141 -3.31 -13.08 -1.47
C ALA A 141 -4.08 -14.35 -1.02
N PRO A 142 -4.19 -15.44 -1.81
CA PRO A 142 -4.83 -16.68 -1.35
C PRO A 142 -4.21 -17.27 -0.07
N HIS A 143 -2.90 -17.04 0.11
CA HIS A 143 -2.07 -17.76 1.07
C HIS A 143 -1.69 -16.90 2.29
N LEU A 144 -1.94 -15.59 2.25
CA LEU A 144 -1.56 -14.69 3.34
C LEU A 144 -2.20 -15.07 4.67
N GLY A 145 -3.45 -15.57 4.66
CA GLY A 145 -4.14 -16.09 5.85
C GLY A 145 -3.47 -17.31 6.49
N GLU A 146 -2.56 -18.00 5.79
CA GLU A 146 -1.81 -19.14 6.33
C GLU A 146 -0.63 -18.72 7.22
N LEU A 147 -0.22 -17.44 7.18
CA LEU A 147 0.88 -16.87 7.97
C LEU A 147 0.49 -16.70 9.44
N THR A 148 0.24 -17.82 10.11
CA THR A 148 -0.19 -17.88 11.51
C THR A 148 0.85 -18.61 12.37
N GLY A 149 0.75 -18.42 13.69
CA GLY A 149 1.63 -19.07 14.67
C GLY A 149 3.12 -18.93 14.34
N ALA A 150 3.85 -20.04 14.40
CA ALA A 150 5.29 -20.08 14.14
C ALA A 150 5.65 -19.69 12.70
N LYS A 151 4.83 -20.06 11.70
CA LYS A 151 5.06 -19.70 10.29
C LYS A 151 5.01 -18.18 10.11
N GLY A 152 3.93 -17.56 10.60
CA GLY A 152 3.77 -16.10 10.55
C GLY A 152 4.86 -15.35 11.30
N ARG A 153 5.31 -15.87 12.45
CA ARG A 153 6.40 -15.27 13.23
C ARG A 153 7.73 -15.30 12.48
N ARG A 154 8.09 -16.42 11.86
CA ARG A 154 9.33 -16.51 11.06
C ARG A 154 9.29 -15.63 9.82
N ALA A 155 8.15 -15.58 9.12
CA ALA A 155 7.98 -14.68 7.97
C ALA A 155 8.18 -13.21 8.36
N LEU A 156 7.57 -12.79 9.48
CA LEU A 156 7.78 -11.46 10.04
C LEU A 156 9.25 -11.22 10.38
N ALA A 157 9.89 -12.15 11.11
CA ALA A 157 11.29 -12.03 11.49
C ALA A 157 12.22 -11.86 10.27
N ARG A 158 11.99 -12.63 9.20
CA ARG A 158 12.74 -12.52 7.94
C ARG A 158 12.51 -11.18 7.25
N CYS A 159 11.27 -10.70 7.18
CA CYS A 159 10.97 -9.37 6.64
C CYS A 159 11.69 -8.27 7.41
N GLN A 160 11.63 -8.31 8.75
CA GLN A 160 12.29 -7.34 9.62
C GLN A 160 13.81 -7.38 9.45
N LEU A 161 14.40 -8.58 9.43
CA LEU A 161 15.84 -8.76 9.23
C LEU A 161 16.28 -8.25 7.85
N PHE A 162 15.48 -8.48 6.81
CA PHE A 162 15.73 -7.96 5.47
C PHE A 162 15.71 -6.43 5.47
N THR A 163 14.66 -5.81 6.04
CA THR A 163 14.57 -4.34 6.20
C THR A 163 15.81 -3.81 6.90
N LEU A 164 16.15 -4.35 8.07
CA LEU A 164 17.25 -3.87 8.90
C LEU A 164 18.59 -3.96 8.16
N ARG A 165 18.85 -5.07 7.46
CA ARG A 165 20.07 -5.23 6.66
C ARG A 165 20.13 -4.27 5.47
N ALA A 166 19.00 -3.99 4.82
CA ALA A 166 18.93 -3.02 3.74
C ALA A 166 19.24 -1.59 4.20
N VAL A 167 18.86 -1.24 5.43
CA VAL A 167 19.11 0.11 5.99
C VAL A 167 20.47 0.27 6.67
N VAL A 168 21.23 -0.81 6.94
CA VAL A 168 22.57 -0.75 7.56
C VAL A 168 23.50 0.26 6.87
N PRO A 169 23.64 0.28 5.52
CA PRO A 169 24.54 1.22 4.84
C PRO A 169 24.20 2.69 5.06
N VAL A 170 22.95 2.99 5.42
CA VAL A 170 22.42 4.35 5.60
C VAL A 170 22.06 4.66 7.06
N ALA A 171 22.35 3.75 8.00
CA ALA A 171 21.93 3.88 9.40
C ALA A 171 22.66 5.00 10.17
N GLY A 172 23.82 5.46 9.67
CA GLY A 172 24.59 6.54 10.29
C GLY A 172 24.89 6.28 11.78
N SER A 173 24.61 7.25 12.64
CA SER A 173 24.80 7.13 14.09
C SER A 173 23.87 6.10 14.76
N SER A 174 22.82 5.65 14.08
CA SER A 174 21.88 4.64 14.59
C SER A 174 22.38 3.20 14.37
N LEU A 175 23.50 3.01 13.66
CA LEU A 175 24.03 1.68 13.32
C LEU A 175 24.14 0.72 14.52
N PRO A 176 24.69 1.11 15.69
CA PRO A 176 24.80 0.18 16.83
C PRO A 176 23.44 -0.33 17.33
N VAL A 177 22.39 0.48 17.20
CA VAL A 177 21.03 0.11 17.60
C VAL A 177 20.43 -0.86 16.58
N VAL A 178 20.64 -0.58 15.29
CA VAL A 178 20.22 -1.48 14.20
C VAL A 178 20.88 -2.85 14.36
N GLU A 179 22.19 -2.91 14.59
CA GLU A 179 22.95 -4.16 14.80
C GLU A 179 22.43 -4.98 15.99
N ARG A 180 22.05 -4.31 17.10
CA ARG A 180 21.43 -4.99 18.25
C ARG A 180 20.08 -5.60 17.90
N VAL A 181 19.23 -4.88 17.19
CA VAL A 181 17.91 -5.40 16.77
C VAL A 181 18.08 -6.54 15.76
N VAL A 182 19.03 -6.44 14.85
CA VAL A 182 19.42 -7.53 13.92
C VAL A 182 19.81 -8.78 14.70
N ALA A 183 20.68 -8.66 15.70
CA ALA A 183 21.12 -9.80 16.51
C ALA A 183 19.96 -10.49 17.24
N LEU A 184 18.94 -9.74 17.70
CA LEU A 184 17.76 -10.33 18.32
C LEU A 184 16.92 -11.14 17.32
N TRP A 185 16.69 -10.62 16.12
CA TRP A 185 15.97 -11.35 15.08
C TRP A 185 16.73 -12.58 14.58
N GLU A 186 18.05 -12.51 14.48
CA GLU A 186 18.89 -13.65 14.10
C GLU A 186 18.85 -14.77 15.15
N ARG A 187 18.90 -14.41 16.44
CA ARG A 187 18.73 -15.37 17.54
C ARG A 187 17.36 -16.05 17.49
N GLU A 188 16.31 -15.25 17.29
CA GLU A 188 14.95 -15.78 17.20
C GLU A 188 14.79 -16.78 16.04
N LEU A 189 15.34 -16.45 14.87
CA LEU A 189 15.34 -17.34 13.70
C LEU A 189 16.20 -18.60 13.92
N ALA A 190 17.23 -18.54 14.76
CA ALA A 190 18.02 -19.69 15.18
C ALA A 190 17.32 -20.56 16.26
N GLY A 191 16.14 -20.16 16.74
CA GLY A 191 15.38 -20.85 17.77
C GLY A 191 15.74 -20.46 19.20
N ASP A 192 16.62 -19.47 19.39
CA ASP A 192 16.89 -18.83 20.69
C ASP A 192 15.94 -17.63 20.85
N GLU A 193 14.81 -17.85 21.53
CA GLU A 193 13.76 -16.85 21.70
C GLU A 193 14.22 -15.72 22.65
N PRO A 194 14.48 -14.50 22.15
CA PRO A 194 14.88 -13.40 23.01
C PRO A 194 13.73 -13.02 23.95
N THR A 195 14.08 -12.70 25.18
CA THR A 195 13.10 -12.37 26.22
C THR A 195 12.37 -11.06 25.90
N ASN A 196 11.17 -10.89 26.45
CA ASN A 196 10.43 -9.63 26.38
C ASN A 196 11.23 -8.44 26.94
N GLY A 197 12.12 -8.69 27.91
CA GLY A 197 13.01 -7.68 28.47
C GLY A 197 14.04 -7.18 27.46
N GLU A 198 14.67 -8.10 26.72
CA GLU A 198 15.62 -7.79 25.65
C GLU A 198 14.94 -7.00 24.53
N TRP A 199 13.76 -7.43 24.07
CA TRP A 199 12.98 -6.71 23.08
C TRP A 199 12.57 -5.31 23.55
N SER A 200 12.15 -5.17 24.81
CA SER A 200 11.75 -3.89 25.38
C SER A 200 12.93 -2.92 25.48
N ALA A 201 14.11 -3.41 25.88
CA ALA A 201 15.33 -2.62 25.95
C ALA A 201 15.75 -2.13 24.56
N ALA A 202 15.83 -3.02 23.58
CA ALA A 202 16.18 -2.67 22.20
C ALA A 202 15.18 -1.66 21.60
N ARG A 203 13.88 -1.83 21.87
CA ARG A 203 12.85 -0.87 21.44
C ARG A 203 13.05 0.51 22.07
N ALA A 204 13.32 0.58 23.37
CA ALA A 204 13.53 1.85 24.05
C ALA A 204 14.71 2.61 23.45
N GLU A 205 15.82 1.91 23.19
CA GLU A 205 16.99 2.48 22.52
C GLU A 205 16.70 2.94 21.09
N ALA A 206 15.96 2.13 20.31
CA ALA A 206 15.54 2.50 18.96
C ALA A 206 14.67 3.76 18.93
N VAL A 207 13.74 3.91 19.88
CA VAL A 207 12.92 5.12 20.00
C VAL A 207 13.77 6.35 20.30
N VAL A 208 14.76 6.23 21.19
CA VAL A 208 15.68 7.34 21.49
C VAL A 208 16.53 7.70 20.27
N ALA A 209 17.11 6.70 19.61
CA ALA A 209 17.93 6.90 18.41
C ALA A 209 17.14 7.54 17.28
N ALA A 210 15.90 7.10 17.02
CA ALA A 210 15.03 7.70 16.03
C ALA A 210 14.72 9.18 16.34
N LYS A 211 14.47 9.53 17.60
CA LYS A 211 14.25 10.93 18.01
C LYS A 211 15.50 11.79 17.78
N LEU A 212 16.69 11.28 18.11
CA LEU A 212 17.95 11.98 17.90
C LEU A 212 18.26 12.15 16.41
N ALA A 213 18.08 11.11 15.61
CA ALA A 213 18.27 11.15 14.17
C ALA A 213 17.31 12.14 13.50
N SER A 214 16.04 12.13 13.91
CA SER A 214 15.06 13.09 13.41
C SER A 214 15.45 14.53 13.78
N ALA A 215 15.82 14.80 15.04
CA ALA A 215 16.28 16.12 15.46
C ALA A 215 17.54 16.59 14.68
N ALA A 216 18.48 15.68 14.40
CA ALA A 216 19.65 15.97 13.58
C ALA A 216 19.28 16.30 12.13
N ALA A 217 18.37 15.53 11.52
CA ALA A 217 17.87 15.78 10.17
C ALA A 217 17.15 17.14 10.07
N TRP A 218 16.34 17.50 11.09
CA TRP A 218 15.73 18.83 11.18
C TRP A 218 16.77 19.94 11.29
N ALA A 219 17.83 19.75 12.08
CA ALA A 219 18.92 20.72 12.20
C ALA A 219 19.70 20.88 10.89
N GLU A 220 20.05 19.79 10.21
CA GLU A 220 20.71 19.80 8.91
C GLU A 220 19.85 20.48 7.84
N ALA A 221 18.55 20.15 7.78
CA ALA A 221 17.62 20.80 6.86
C ALA A 221 17.52 22.31 7.12
N ALA A 222 17.47 22.73 8.39
CA ALA A 222 17.46 24.15 8.77
C ALA A 222 18.75 24.87 8.36
N TRP A 223 19.92 24.25 8.59
CA TRP A 223 21.20 24.77 8.13
C TRP A 223 21.27 24.87 6.60
N ALA A 224 20.75 23.87 5.88
CA ALA A 224 20.67 23.90 4.43
C ALA A 224 19.70 24.99 3.93
N VAL A 225 18.57 25.26 4.60
CA VAL A 225 17.72 26.44 4.29
C VAL A 225 18.51 27.73 4.52
N ALA A 226 19.21 27.86 5.64
CA ALA A 226 19.99 29.06 5.95
C ALA A 226 21.11 29.30 4.93
N ALA A 227 21.82 28.25 4.50
CA ALA A 227 22.83 28.33 3.44
C ALA A 227 22.21 28.69 2.07
N ARG A 228 21.02 28.15 1.75
CA ARG A 228 20.27 28.48 0.51
C ARG A 228 19.88 29.96 0.42
N VAL A 229 19.48 30.56 1.53
CA VAL A 229 19.16 32.00 1.59
C VAL A 229 20.41 32.85 1.35
N ALA A 230 21.59 32.34 1.70
CA ALA A 230 22.85 33.05 1.57
C ALA A 230 23.46 33.02 0.13
N GLU A 231 23.03 32.11 -0.75
CA GLU A 231 23.73 31.86 -2.03
C GLU A 231 22.76 31.69 -3.20
N SER A 232 22.36 32.81 -3.81
CA SER A 232 21.46 32.86 -4.98
C SER A 232 22.17 32.47 -6.29
N ALA A 233 22.49 31.17 -6.43
CA ALA A 233 22.75 30.48 -7.70
C ALA A 233 22.61 28.93 -7.57
N SER A 234 21.92 28.43 -6.54
CA SER A 234 21.98 27.01 -6.11
C SER A 234 20.72 26.16 -6.40
N VAL A 235 19.69 26.71 -7.04
CA VAL A 235 18.39 26.03 -7.25
C VAL A 235 18.52 24.74 -8.06
N ALA A 236 19.21 24.75 -9.21
CA ALA A 236 19.33 23.56 -10.07
C ALA A 236 20.16 22.41 -9.45
N ARG A 237 21.19 22.72 -8.64
CA ARG A 237 21.95 21.70 -7.90
C ARG A 237 21.14 21.12 -6.75
N ALA A 238 20.33 21.94 -6.09
CA ALA A 238 19.43 21.50 -5.03
C ALA A 238 18.31 20.60 -5.58
N GLU A 239 17.71 20.94 -6.71
CA GLU A 239 16.74 20.09 -7.41
C GLU A 239 17.35 18.75 -7.84
N SER A 240 18.58 18.77 -8.37
CA SER A 240 19.30 17.54 -8.75
C SER A 240 19.63 16.64 -7.55
N ALA A 241 20.08 17.23 -6.43
CA ALA A 241 20.38 16.49 -5.20
C ALA A 241 19.11 15.93 -4.54
N TRP A 242 18.01 16.68 -4.59
CA TRP A 242 16.73 16.23 -4.09
C TRP A 242 16.20 15.07 -4.94
N ALA A 243 16.16 15.21 -6.26
CA ALA A 243 15.78 14.12 -7.17
C ALA A 243 16.62 12.86 -6.96
N ALA A 244 17.94 12.99 -6.77
CA ALA A 244 18.83 11.86 -6.47
C ALA A 244 18.50 11.19 -5.13
N SER A 245 18.12 11.96 -4.10
CA SER A 245 17.68 11.41 -2.80
C SER A 245 16.41 10.58 -2.93
N TRP A 246 15.41 11.09 -3.67
CA TRP A 246 14.15 10.35 -3.89
C TRP A 246 14.37 9.07 -4.69
N ALA A 247 15.23 9.12 -5.72
CA ALA A 247 15.58 7.94 -6.50
C ALA A 247 16.28 6.87 -5.62
N ALA A 248 17.19 7.27 -4.74
CA ALA A 248 17.84 6.34 -3.80
C ALA A 248 16.83 5.74 -2.80
N GLU A 249 15.89 6.54 -2.30
CA GLU A 249 14.82 6.09 -1.41
C GLU A 249 13.88 5.09 -2.10
N ALA A 250 13.51 5.35 -3.36
CA ALA A 250 12.68 4.44 -4.16
C ALA A 250 13.37 3.10 -4.39
N VAL A 251 14.67 3.10 -4.74
CA VAL A 251 15.45 1.86 -4.94
C VAL A 251 15.56 1.06 -3.65
N LEU A 252 15.80 1.73 -2.52
CA LEU A 252 15.84 1.07 -1.20
C LEU A 252 14.47 0.49 -0.85
N SER A 253 13.39 1.24 -1.10
CA SER A 253 12.02 0.79 -0.83
C SER A 253 11.67 -0.43 -1.68
N ASP A 254 11.93 -0.40 -2.98
CA ASP A 254 11.75 -1.56 -3.86
C ASP A 254 12.53 -2.78 -3.35
N THR A 255 13.81 -2.59 -3.00
CA THR A 255 14.65 -3.67 -2.46
C THR A 255 14.00 -4.32 -1.24
N ILE A 256 13.53 -3.50 -0.28
CA ILE A 256 12.85 -3.97 0.93
C ILE A 256 11.53 -4.67 0.61
N ILE A 257 10.70 -4.08 -0.27
CA ILE A 257 9.41 -4.65 -0.67
C ILE A 257 9.61 -6.04 -1.29
N PHE A 258 10.48 -6.17 -2.29
CA PHE A 258 10.72 -7.46 -2.94
C PHE A 258 11.39 -8.47 -1.99
N GLY A 259 12.22 -8.01 -1.06
CA GLY A 259 12.74 -8.85 0.01
C GLY A 259 11.65 -9.39 0.94
N HIS A 260 10.66 -8.58 1.29
CA HIS A 260 9.50 -9.01 2.09
C HIS A 260 8.68 -10.05 1.33
N LEU A 261 8.34 -9.77 0.07
CA LEU A 261 7.52 -10.67 -0.74
C LEU A 261 8.23 -12.03 -0.96
N ALA A 262 9.54 -12.02 -1.21
CA ALA A 262 10.34 -13.23 -1.31
C ALA A 262 10.38 -14.03 0.01
N ALA A 263 10.60 -13.36 1.15
CA ALA A 263 10.60 -14.01 2.46
C ALA A 263 9.24 -14.64 2.80
N ILE A 264 8.14 -13.98 2.41
CA ILE A 264 6.78 -14.51 2.57
C ILE A 264 6.57 -15.75 1.70
N ARG A 265 6.95 -15.71 0.41
CA ARG A 265 6.87 -16.87 -0.49
C ARG A 265 7.63 -18.07 0.04
N GLU A 266 8.85 -17.85 0.50
CA GLU A 266 9.70 -18.91 1.05
C GLU A 266 9.03 -19.61 2.26
N GLU A 267 8.44 -18.85 3.18
CA GLU A 267 7.74 -19.41 4.36
C GLU A 267 6.39 -20.07 4.01
N LEU A 268 5.78 -19.66 2.91
CA LEU A 268 4.59 -20.31 2.36
C LEU A 268 4.92 -21.55 1.51
N GLY A 269 6.18 -21.70 1.08
CA GLY A 269 6.63 -22.79 0.20
C GLY A 269 6.21 -22.61 -1.26
N LEU A 270 6.20 -21.36 -1.74
CA LEU A 270 5.80 -20.96 -3.10
C LEU A 270 7.01 -20.57 -3.98
#